data_AF-A0A813G8D9-F1
#
_entry.id   AF-A0A813G8D9-F1
#
_cell.length_a   1.000
_cell.length_b   1.000
_cell.length_c   1.000
_cell.angle_alpha   90.00
_cell.angle_beta   90.00
_cell.angle_gamma   90.00
#
_symmetry.space_group_name_H-M   'P 1'
#
loop_
_entity.id
_entity.type
_entity.pdbx_description
1 polymer ?
#
loop_
_entity_poly.entity_id
_entity_poly.type
_entity_poly.pdbx_seq_one_letter_code
_entity_poly.pdbx_strand_id
1 'polypeptide(L)'
;MGSFPVSRWRRTRALLILSSALSVLPLTEGTAQGAIKLDNYTFHKVTSIPGWSFLVKFDQSYAYGEKEDEFKLLAKHAYTAPNFVLAEVPVQEYGDKENDDLREKFSLTKEDFPAYFLFDQ
;
A
#
# COMPACT_ATOMS: atom_id res chain seq x y z
N MET A 1 -34.39 47.19 -40.30
CA MET A 1 -33.01 46.75 -40.58
C MET A 1 -32.16 47.08 -39.36
N GLY A 2 -31.62 46.07 -38.68
CA GLY A 2 -30.87 46.25 -37.43
C GLY A 2 -30.69 44.91 -36.72
N SER A 3 -29.69 44.17 -37.19
CA SER A 3 -29.26 42.81 -36.85
C SER A 3 -28.98 42.54 -35.36
N PHE A 4 -29.51 41.42 -34.85
CA PHE A 4 -29.11 40.79 -33.58
C PHE A 4 -27.65 40.29 -33.65
N PRO A 5 -26.81 40.49 -32.62
CA PRO A 5 -25.49 39.85 -32.57
C PRO A 5 -25.60 38.46 -31.91
N VAL A 6 -25.76 37.45 -32.77
CA VAL A 6 -25.54 36.03 -32.46
C VAL A 6 -24.04 35.76 -32.43
N SER A 7 -23.36 35.98 -31.29
CA SER A 7 -21.93 35.61 -31.23
C SER A 7 -21.36 35.26 -29.85
N ARG A 8 -22.16 35.32 -28.78
CA ARG A 8 -21.64 35.07 -27.41
C ARG A 8 -21.65 33.60 -26.97
N TRP A 9 -22.01 32.66 -27.84
CA TRP A 9 -22.28 31.25 -27.45
C TRP A 9 -21.33 30.20 -28.04
N ARG A 10 -20.30 30.61 -28.77
CA ARG A 10 -19.31 29.68 -29.36
C ARG A 10 -17.97 29.62 -28.63
N ARG A 11 -17.71 30.51 -27.67
CA ARG A 11 -16.42 30.55 -26.94
C ARG A 11 -16.44 29.77 -25.62
N THR A 12 -17.61 29.46 -25.08
CA THR A 12 -17.74 28.78 -23.78
C THR A 12 -17.70 27.26 -23.86
N ARG A 13 -17.81 26.67 -25.06
CA ARG A 13 -17.80 25.20 -25.23
C ARG A 13 -16.43 24.61 -25.56
N ALA A 14 -15.50 25.40 -26.10
CA ALA A 14 -14.16 24.92 -26.45
C ALA A 14 -13.18 24.90 -25.27
N LEU A 15 -13.44 25.69 -24.22
CA LEU A 15 -12.58 25.76 -23.02
C LEU A 15 -12.94 24.74 -21.93
N LEU A 16 -14.12 24.11 -22.00
CA LEU A 16 -14.55 23.11 -21.01
C LEU A 16 -14.09 21.68 -21.33
N ILE A 17 -13.73 21.39 -22.58
CA ILE A 17 -13.30 20.04 -22.99
C ILE A 17 -11.80 19.80 -22.70
N LEU A 18 -11.01 20.86 -22.50
CA LEU A 18 -9.59 20.74 -22.15
C LEU A 18 -9.35 20.61 -20.63
N SER A 19 -10.36 20.86 -19.79
CA SER A 19 -10.26 20.80 -18.32
C SER A 19 -10.56 19.41 -17.77
N SER A 20 -11.25 18.54 -18.53
CA SER A 20 -11.67 17.21 -18.08
C SER A 20 -10.65 16.09 -18.37
N ALA A 21 -9.38 16.42 -18.63
CA ALA A 21 -8.35 15.45 -19.01
C ALA A 21 -7.18 15.33 -18.02
N LEU A 22 -7.24 15.95 -16.84
CA LEU A 22 -6.11 16.01 -15.90
C LEU A 22 -6.35 15.36 -14.52
N SER A 23 -7.09 14.25 -14.45
CA SER A 23 -7.10 13.48 -13.20
C SER A 23 -7.50 12.03 -13.41
N VAL A 24 -6.78 11.32 -14.28
CA VAL A 24 -6.55 9.89 -14.04
C VAL A 24 -5.20 9.81 -13.34
N LEU A 25 -5.19 10.13 -12.04
CA LEU A 25 -4.13 9.65 -11.18
C LEU A 25 -4.32 8.13 -11.10
N PRO A 26 -3.33 7.30 -11.47
CA PRO A 26 -3.36 5.91 -11.05
C PRO A 26 -3.40 5.96 -9.51
N LEU A 27 -4.55 5.60 -8.94
CA LEU A 27 -4.65 5.36 -7.51
C LEU A 27 -3.62 4.28 -7.22
N THR A 28 -2.52 4.68 -6.59
CA THR A 28 -1.49 3.77 -6.13
C THR A 28 -2.21 2.69 -5.33
N GLU A 29 -2.13 1.43 -5.77
CA GLU A 29 -2.62 0.29 -5.00
C GLU A 29 -1.77 0.24 -3.73
N GLY A 30 -2.16 1.00 -2.70
CA GLY A 30 -1.49 1.12 -1.39
C GLY A 30 -1.69 -0.11 -0.51
N THR A 31 -2.17 -1.19 -1.10
CA THR A 31 -2.32 -2.49 -0.45
C THR A 31 -1.77 -3.52 -1.41
N ALA A 32 -0.69 -4.20 -1.00
CA ALA A 32 -0.17 -5.31 -1.75
C ALA A 32 -1.21 -6.42 -1.79
N GLN A 33 -1.86 -6.60 -2.95
CA GLN A 33 -2.85 -7.66 -3.12
C GLN A 33 -2.18 -9.02 -2.91
N GLY A 34 -2.69 -9.81 -1.97
CA GLY A 34 -2.11 -11.09 -1.55
C GLY A 34 -1.27 -11.02 -0.27
N ALA A 35 -1.04 -9.83 0.29
CA ALA A 35 -0.42 -9.67 1.61
C ALA A 35 -1.43 -9.22 2.67
N ILE A 36 -1.26 -9.70 3.90
CA ILE A 36 -2.11 -9.35 5.05
C ILE A 36 -1.44 -8.24 5.86
N LYS A 37 -2.14 -7.13 6.07
CA LYS A 37 -1.70 -6.08 7.01
C LYS A 37 -1.91 -6.56 8.44
N LEU A 38 -0.84 -6.59 9.22
CA LEU A 38 -0.84 -6.99 10.62
C LEU A 38 -0.50 -5.79 11.51
N ASP A 39 -1.09 -5.79 12.69
CA ASP A 39 -0.86 -4.85 13.78
C ASP A 39 -0.41 -5.59 15.05
N ASN A 40 -0.11 -4.84 16.11
CA ASN A 40 0.26 -5.38 17.42
C ASN A 40 -0.78 -6.37 18.00
N TYR A 41 -2.06 -6.24 17.67
CA TYR A 41 -3.13 -7.13 18.17
C TYR A 41 -3.33 -8.40 17.35
N THR A 42 -3.03 -8.34 16.05
CA THR A 42 -3.29 -9.42 15.07
C THR A 42 -2.03 -10.22 14.78
N PHE A 43 -0.84 -9.62 14.86
CA PHE A 43 0.44 -10.25 14.55
C PHE A 43 0.58 -11.59 15.26
N HIS A 44 0.41 -11.61 16.58
CA HIS A 44 0.53 -12.83 17.37
C HIS A 44 -0.54 -13.88 17.03
N LYS A 45 -1.76 -13.45 16.73
CA LYS A 45 -2.85 -14.38 16.41
C LYS A 45 -2.62 -15.08 15.08
N VAL A 46 -2.13 -14.34 14.09
CA VAL A 46 -1.88 -14.87 12.75
C VAL A 46 -0.62 -15.74 12.73
N THR A 47 0.48 -15.24 13.31
CA THR A 47 1.75 -15.98 13.34
C THR A 47 1.74 -17.23 14.21
N SER A 48 0.76 -17.40 15.11
CA SER A 48 0.64 -18.59 15.95
C SER A 48 -0.24 -19.70 15.33
N ILE A 49 -0.69 -19.55 14.09
CA ILE A 49 -1.50 -20.57 13.41
C ILE A 49 -0.57 -21.73 12.98
N PRO A 50 -0.76 -22.95 13.49
CA PRO A 50 0.13 -24.07 13.19
C PRO A 50 -0.06 -24.57 11.76
N GLY A 51 1.04 -25.01 11.12
CA GLY A 51 1.04 -25.56 9.77
C GLY A 51 0.96 -24.51 8.65
N TRP A 52 1.16 -23.24 8.99
CA TRP A 52 1.26 -22.12 8.06
C TRP A 52 2.59 -21.40 8.24
N SER A 53 3.25 -21.09 7.14
CA SER A 53 4.47 -20.30 7.12
C SER A 53 4.13 -18.86 6.73
N PHE A 54 4.57 -17.91 7.55
CA PHE A 54 4.30 -16.48 7.35
C PHE A 54 5.58 -15.72 7.04
N LEU A 55 5.64 -15.05 5.89
CA LEU A 55 6.69 -14.08 5.61
C LEU A 55 6.18 -12.68 5.93
N VAL A 56 6.68 -12.11 7.03
CA VAL A 56 6.27 -10.80 7.53
C VAL A 56 7.31 -9.75 7.14
N LYS A 57 6.87 -8.71 6.42
CA LYS A 57 7.64 -7.52 6.11
C LYS A 57 7.36 -6.43 7.15
N PHE A 58 8.39 -5.96 7.84
CA PHE A 58 8.34 -4.75 8.66
C PHE A 58 8.86 -3.58 7.84
N ASP A 59 8.04 -2.55 7.70
CA ASP A 59 8.40 -1.35 6.93
C ASP A 59 7.69 -0.12 7.52
N GLN A 60 8.07 1.07 7.07
CA GLN A 60 7.37 2.30 7.41
C GLN A 60 5.93 2.30 6.87
N SER A 61 4.99 2.97 7.56
CA SER A 61 3.56 2.98 7.17
C SER A 61 3.26 3.45 5.75
N TYR A 62 4.14 4.24 5.14
CA TYR A 62 4.01 4.72 3.77
C TYR A 62 5.22 4.34 2.93
N ALA A 63 5.57 3.05 2.93
CA ALA A 63 6.65 2.54 2.10
C ALA A 63 6.33 2.69 0.61
N TYR A 64 7.30 3.20 -0.14
CA TYR A 64 7.25 3.34 -1.58
C TYR A 64 8.62 3.01 -2.20
N GLY A 65 8.62 2.70 -3.49
CA GLY A 65 9.83 2.43 -4.26
C GLY A 65 9.89 1.01 -4.81
N GLU A 66 11.00 0.68 -5.45
CA GLU A 66 11.17 -0.58 -6.20
C GLU A 66 10.99 -1.81 -5.30
N LYS A 67 11.46 -1.75 -4.04
CA LYS A 67 11.32 -2.84 -3.06
C LYS A 67 9.85 -3.15 -2.73
N GLU A 68 9.00 -2.13 -2.70
CA GLU A 68 7.56 -2.30 -2.45
C GLU A 68 6.86 -2.93 -3.66
N ASP A 69 7.24 -2.52 -4.87
CA ASP A 69 6.71 -3.10 -6.10
C ASP A 69 7.14 -4.57 -6.27
N GLU A 70 8.39 -4.91 -5.93
CA GLU A 70 8.86 -6.29 -5.87
C GLU A 70 8.08 -7.12 -4.83
N PHE A 71 7.80 -6.56 -3.66
CA PHE A 71 6.99 -7.23 -2.64
C PHE A 71 5.56 -7.50 -3.15
N LYS A 72 4.95 -6.55 -3.87
CA LYS A 72 3.63 -6.76 -4.51
C LYS A 72 3.66 -7.87 -5.55
N LEU A 73 4.73 -7.97 -6.33
CA LEU A 73 4.91 -9.07 -7.28
C LEU A 73 5.06 -10.41 -6.56
N LEU A 74 5.83 -10.45 -5.47
CA LEU A 74 5.96 -11.63 -4.62
C LEU A 74 4.61 -12.05 -4.03
N ALA A 75 3.81 -11.09 -3.54
CA ALA A 75 2.45 -11.32 -3.04
C ALA A 75 1.53 -11.94 -4.09
N LYS A 76 1.65 -11.49 -5.34
CA LYS A 76 0.94 -12.06 -6.48
C LYS A 76 1.44 -13.45 -6.90
N HIS A 77 2.56 -13.93 -6.40
CA HIS A 77 3.09 -15.27 -6.72
C HIS A 77 2.94 -16.26 -5.57
N ALA A 78 2.89 -15.77 -4.33
CA ALA A 78 2.73 -16.58 -3.14
C ALA A 78 1.47 -17.45 -3.12
N TYR A 79 0.42 -17.08 -3.86
CA TYR A 79 -0.79 -17.92 -3.99
C TYR A 79 -0.50 -19.34 -4.52
N THR A 80 0.61 -19.54 -5.22
CA THR A 80 1.03 -20.85 -5.74
C THR A 80 1.59 -21.76 -4.66
N ALA A 81 2.05 -21.20 -3.54
CA ALA A 81 2.62 -21.93 -2.42
C ALA A 81 1.52 -22.24 -1.38
N PRO A 82 1.14 -23.52 -1.19
CA PRO A 82 0.16 -23.89 -0.18
C PRO A 82 0.71 -23.59 1.21
N ASN A 83 -0.15 -23.09 2.09
CA ASN A 83 0.18 -22.74 3.48
C ASN A 83 1.24 -21.65 3.66
N PHE A 84 1.56 -20.88 2.61
CA PHE A 84 2.48 -19.76 2.68
C PHE A 84 1.73 -18.44 2.54
N VAL A 85 1.88 -17.55 3.52
CA VAL A 85 1.18 -16.26 3.56
C VAL A 85 2.17 -15.13 3.72
N LEU A 86 2.00 -14.09 2.91
CA LEU A 86 2.72 -12.84 3.06
C LEU A 86 1.94 -11.91 3.96
N ALA A 87 2.67 -11.23 4.84
CA ALA A 87 2.12 -10.23 5.72
C ALA A 87 3.02 -9.00 5.76
N GLU A 88 2.43 -7.86 6.09
CA GLU A 88 3.15 -6.61 6.27
C GLU A 88 2.73 -5.93 7.57
N VAL A 89 3.71 -5.43 8.32
CA VAL A 89 3.52 -4.67 9.54
C VAL A 89 3.99 -3.24 9.26
N PRO A 90 3.07 -2.31 8.97
CA PRO A 90 3.40 -0.90 8.81
C PRO A 90 3.73 -0.30 10.19
N VAL A 91 4.97 0.09 10.40
CA VAL A 91 5.43 0.77 11.62
C VAL A 91 5.27 2.27 11.43
N GLN A 92 4.47 2.89 12.30
CA GLN A 92 4.19 4.31 12.23
C GLN A 92 5.16 5.08 13.12
N GLU A 93 5.85 6.07 12.55
CA GLU A 93 6.86 6.84 13.28
C GLU A 93 6.31 8.10 13.96
N TYR A 94 5.14 8.56 13.50
CA TYR A 94 4.53 9.82 13.91
C TYR A 94 3.14 9.58 14.49
N GLY A 95 2.75 10.38 15.48
CA GLY A 95 1.47 10.23 16.17
C GLY A 95 1.54 9.17 17.27
N ASP A 96 0.59 8.24 17.28
CA ASP A 96 0.42 7.24 18.35
C ASP A 96 1.41 6.06 18.26
N LYS A 97 2.37 6.12 17.32
CA LYS A 97 3.42 5.11 17.11
C LYS A 97 2.88 3.68 17.00
N GLU A 98 1.89 3.50 16.12
CA GLU A 98 1.32 2.18 15.87
C GLU A 98 2.41 1.18 15.45
N ASN A 99 2.35 -0.02 16.05
CA ASN A 99 3.26 -1.14 15.80
C ASN A 99 4.72 -0.92 16.24
N ASP A 100 5.02 0.15 16.96
CA ASP A 100 6.36 0.41 17.53
C ASP A 100 6.78 -0.70 18.51
N ASP A 101 5.83 -1.25 19.27
CA ASP A 101 6.06 -2.41 20.16
C ASP A 101 6.64 -3.62 19.40
N LEU A 102 6.15 -3.87 18.19
CA LEU A 102 6.65 -4.98 17.36
C LEU A 102 8.04 -4.67 16.83
N ARG A 103 8.28 -3.42 16.39
CA ARG A 103 9.62 -2.97 15.98
C ARG A 103 10.64 -3.18 17.10
N GLU A 104 10.30 -2.77 18.33
CA GLU A 104 11.16 -2.95 19.50
C GLU A 104 11.39 -4.43 19.83
N LYS A 105 10.33 -5.25 19.78
CA LYS A 105 10.41 -6.69 20.03
C LYS A 105 11.38 -7.41 19.09
N PHE A 106 11.42 -7.00 17.82
CA PHE A 106 12.34 -7.54 16.83
C PHE A 106 13.68 -6.78 16.75
N SER A 107 13.90 -5.81 17.65
CA SER A 107 15.12 -4.99 17.72
C SER A 107 15.45 -4.29 16.38
N LEU A 108 14.42 -3.85 15.67
CA LEU A 108 14.55 -3.19 14.37
C LEU A 108 14.73 -1.68 14.54
N THR A 109 15.59 -1.11 13.72
CA THR A 109 15.72 0.34 13.53
C THR A 109 15.12 0.76 12.20
N LYS A 110 14.91 2.06 12.02
CA LYS A 110 14.36 2.63 10.78
C LYS A 110 15.28 2.37 9.57
N GLU A 111 16.57 2.22 9.83
CA GLU A 111 17.59 1.95 8.82
C GLU A 111 17.51 0.51 8.30
N ASP A 112 16.93 -0.40 9.09
CA ASP A 112 16.74 -1.80 8.71
C ASP A 112 15.53 -2.00 7.80
N PHE A 113 14.66 -0.99 7.63
CA PHE A 113 13.48 -1.10 6.80
C PHE A 113 13.79 -1.05 5.29
N PRO A 114 13.13 -1.90 4.46
CA PRO A 114 12.25 -3.00 4.84
C PRO A 114 13.00 -4.23 5.38
N ALA A 115 12.53 -4.78 6.50
CA ALA A 115 13.05 -6.00 7.10
C ALA A 115 12.06 -7.16 6.93
N TYR A 116 12.56 -8.37 6.69
CA TYR A 116 11.73 -9.54 6.41
C TYR A 116 12.01 -10.66 7.43
N PHE A 117 10.95 -11.23 7.99
CA PHE A 117 11.02 -12.33 8.94
C PHE A 117 10.14 -13.48 8.47
N LEU A 118 10.72 -14.68 8.42
CA LEU A 118 9.99 -15.91 8.13
C LEU A 118 9.65 -16.61 9.45
N PHE A 119 8.36 -16.83 9.68
CA PHE A 119 7.84 -17.62 10.79
C PHE A 119 7.34 -18.96 10.23
N ASP A 120 7.90 -20.04 10.74
CA ASP A 120 7.48 -21.41 10.44
C ASP A 120 7.00 -22.06 11.74
N GLN A 121 5.77 -22.57 11.75
CA GLN A 121 5.08 -23.12 12.94
C GLN A 121 4.57 -24.54 12.70
#